data_AF-A0A944N9V6-F1
#
_entry.id   AF-A0A944N9V6-F1
#
_cell.length_a   1.000
_cell.length_b   1.000
_cell.length_c   1.000
_cell.angle_alpha   90.00
_cell.angle_beta   90.00
_cell.angle_gamma   90.00
#
_symmetry.space_group_name_H-M   'P 1'
#
loop_
_entity.id
_entity.type
_entity.pdbx_description
1 polymer ?
#
loop_
_entity_poly.entity_id
_entity_poly.type
_entity_poly.pdbx_seq_one_letter_code
_entity_poly.pdbx_strand_id
1 'polypeptide(L)'
;MRKYSIVLCSLMVTILLLSACNPPRDRRVTRNEQYVIRSNDGESEQTSGNSTVTDDGGDEQSSSNSDSSSTTNVNPGMENCNFATSSDNQYHFTHSHLGASNGYNICQNTQDPKKVHLQLKSAISDAKVCIIPTSNRNGLTVFIGEPRCLMMSEASKIEEIPLLINRTGFETLSINGVMIIRDKSYFYGWPYNQYLLAPDAFVFCSQWLDNYSDPSYCNTFNAVGEYIYHQF
;
A
#
# COMPACT_ATOMS: atom_id res chain seq x y z
N MET A 1 9.46 -24.69 -60.91
CA MET A 1 9.86 -24.68 -59.47
C MET A 1 9.93 -23.28 -58.84
N ARG A 2 10.19 -22.18 -59.57
CA ARG A 2 10.29 -20.82 -59.00
C ARG A 2 8.99 -20.19 -58.44
N LYS A 3 7.81 -20.74 -58.75
CA LYS A 3 6.51 -20.15 -58.32
C LYS A 3 6.09 -20.50 -56.88
N TYR A 4 6.67 -21.54 -56.27
CA TYR A 4 6.32 -21.95 -54.90
C TYR A 4 7.06 -21.16 -53.82
N SER A 5 8.18 -20.51 -54.18
CA SER A 5 9.01 -19.79 -53.21
C SER A 5 8.42 -18.44 -52.77
N ILE A 6 7.61 -17.80 -53.61
CA ILE A 6 6.96 -16.52 -53.31
C ILE A 6 5.75 -16.72 -52.37
N VAL A 7 5.02 -17.84 -52.52
CA VAL A 7 3.85 -18.15 -51.69
C VAL A 7 4.26 -18.51 -50.25
N LEU A 8 5.37 -19.22 -50.07
CA LEU A 8 5.91 -19.57 -48.74
C LEU A 8 6.41 -18.35 -47.95
N CYS A 9 6.96 -17.35 -48.62
CA CYS A 9 7.43 -16.12 -47.97
C CYS A 9 6.24 -15.23 -47.52
N SER A 10 5.17 -15.17 -48.32
CA SER A 10 3.96 -14.42 -47.96
C SER A 10 3.16 -15.03 -46.79
N LEU A 11 3.27 -16.35 -46.57
CA LEU A 11 2.60 -17.04 -45.46
C LEU A 11 3.33 -16.88 -44.11
N MET A 12 4.66 -16.71 -44.14
CA MET A 12 5.46 -16.46 -42.93
C MET A 12 5.25 -15.05 -42.35
N VAL A 13 4.95 -14.06 -43.20
CA VAL A 13 4.71 -12.67 -42.77
C VAL A 13 3.34 -12.51 -42.07
N THR A 14 2.32 -13.29 -42.46
CA THR A 14 0.99 -13.23 -41.82
C THR A 14 0.93 -13.90 -40.45
N ILE A 15 1.79 -14.88 -40.16
CA ILE A 15 1.84 -15.54 -38.84
C ILE A 15 2.49 -14.62 -37.78
N LEU A 16 3.41 -13.74 -38.18
CA LEU A 16 4.05 -12.76 -37.27
C LEU A 16 3.13 -11.59 -36.86
N LEU A 17 2.04 -11.35 -37.58
CA LEU A 17 1.09 -10.28 -37.25
C LEU A 17 0.00 -10.72 -36.25
N LEU A 18 -0.10 -12.01 -35.94
CA LEU A 18 -1.11 -12.55 -35.01
C LEU A 18 -0.60 -12.72 -33.56
N SER A 19 0.69 -12.51 -33.30
CA SER A 19 1.27 -12.61 -31.94
C SER A 19 1.35 -11.27 -31.19
N ALA A 20 0.87 -10.16 -31.76
CA ALA A 20 0.98 -8.82 -31.17
C ALA A 20 -0.29 -8.29 -30.46
N CYS A 21 -1.25 -9.16 -30.13
CA CYS A 21 -2.38 -8.80 -29.28
C CYS A 21 -2.28 -9.50 -27.92
N ASN A 22 -1.34 -9.06 -27.07
CA ASN A 22 -1.57 -9.15 -25.63
C ASN A 22 -2.48 -7.97 -25.27
N PRO A 23 -3.79 -8.18 -25.00
CA PRO A 23 -4.62 -7.10 -24.47
C PRO A 23 -3.95 -6.58 -23.19
N PRO A 24 -4.03 -5.27 -22.90
CA PRO A 24 -3.55 -4.73 -21.63
C PRO A 24 -4.22 -5.56 -20.54
N ARG A 25 -3.39 -6.24 -19.75
CA ARG A 25 -3.82 -7.09 -18.65
C ARG A 25 -4.20 -6.18 -17.48
N ASP A 26 -5.21 -5.34 -17.70
CA ASP A 26 -5.78 -4.51 -16.66
C ASP A 26 -6.71 -5.41 -15.84
N ARG A 27 -6.10 -6.13 -14.89
CA ARG A 27 -6.81 -6.79 -13.81
C ARG A 27 -6.23 -6.33 -12.48
N ARG A 28 -6.33 -5.04 -12.21
CA ARG A 28 -6.54 -4.61 -10.84
C ARG A 28 -8.04 -4.63 -10.59
N VAL A 29 -8.50 -5.71 -9.95
CA VAL A 29 -9.79 -5.67 -9.26
C VAL A 29 -9.62 -4.66 -8.14
N THR A 30 -10.14 -3.44 -8.33
CA THR A 30 -10.36 -2.50 -7.23
C THR A 30 -11.38 -3.11 -6.29
N ARG A 31 -10.91 -3.94 -5.36
CA ARG A 31 -11.70 -4.39 -4.22
C ARG A 31 -11.77 -3.22 -3.24
N ASN A 32 -12.66 -2.29 -3.52
CA ASN A 32 -13.10 -1.27 -2.57
C ASN A 32 -14.03 -1.95 -1.56
N GLU A 33 -13.50 -2.86 -0.75
CA GLU A 33 -14.22 -3.34 0.42
C GLU A 33 -13.94 -2.34 1.53
N GLN A 34 -14.87 -1.40 1.71
CA GLN A 34 -15.17 -0.88 3.04
C GLN A 34 -15.43 -2.10 3.92
N TYR A 35 -14.42 -2.51 4.68
CA TYR A 35 -14.57 -3.49 5.73
C TYR A 35 -15.39 -2.82 6.85
N VAL A 36 -16.72 -2.82 6.69
CA VAL A 36 -17.64 -2.56 7.78
C VAL A 36 -17.54 -3.78 8.68
N ILE A 37 -16.84 -3.64 9.80
CA ILE A 37 -16.90 -4.58 10.92
C ILE A 37 -18.35 -4.59 11.42
N ARG A 38 -19.18 -5.48 10.87
CA ARG A 38 -20.41 -5.94 11.51
C ARG A 38 -20.02 -7.07 12.43
N SER A 39 -19.70 -6.73 13.68
CA SER A 39 -19.73 -7.69 14.77
C SER A 39 -21.20 -7.88 15.16
N ASN A 40 -21.78 -9.00 14.74
CA ASN A 40 -23.05 -9.48 15.28
C ASN A 40 -22.85 -10.86 15.88
N ASP A 41 -23.59 -11.05 16.97
CA ASP A 41 -24.03 -12.31 17.59
C ASP A 41 -23.09 -12.93 18.63
N GLY A 42 -23.14 -12.32 19.81
CA GLY A 42 -23.19 -13.05 21.07
C GLY A 42 -24.65 -13.12 21.55
N GLU A 43 -25.23 -14.31 21.45
CA GLU A 43 -26.48 -14.75 22.07
C GLU A 43 -26.50 -14.42 23.58
N SER A 44 -27.53 -13.72 24.08
CA SER A 44 -28.16 -14.00 25.37
C SER A 44 -29.50 -13.27 25.55
N GLU A 45 -30.54 -14.09 25.72
CA GLU A 45 -31.74 -13.91 26.55
C GLU A 45 -32.62 -12.66 26.38
N GLN A 46 -33.67 -12.90 25.60
CA GLN A 46 -34.97 -12.25 25.66
C GLN A 46 -35.62 -12.49 27.04
N THR A 47 -35.84 -11.45 27.84
CA THR A 47 -36.95 -11.43 28.82
C THR A 47 -37.72 -10.13 28.72
N SER A 48 -39.03 -10.30 28.66
CA SER A 48 -40.11 -9.36 28.43
C SER A 48 -40.29 -8.31 29.53
N GLY A 49 -40.78 -7.13 29.14
CA GLY A 49 -41.99 -6.60 29.76
C GLY A 49 -41.89 -5.42 30.73
N ASN A 50 -42.34 -4.27 30.21
CA ASN A 50 -43.33 -3.36 30.81
C ASN A 50 -42.90 -2.23 31.76
N SER A 51 -43.52 -1.07 31.48
CA SER A 51 -43.37 0.26 32.08
C SER A 51 -43.65 0.37 33.57
N THR A 52 -42.97 1.34 34.21
CA THR A 52 -43.62 2.25 35.18
C THR A 52 -42.92 3.60 35.23
N VAL A 53 -43.74 4.65 35.25
CA VAL A 53 -43.42 6.05 35.54
C VAL A 53 -43.21 6.22 37.04
N THR A 54 -42.18 6.95 37.47
CA THR A 54 -42.31 7.89 38.61
C THR A 54 -41.29 9.02 38.53
N ASP A 55 -41.84 10.19 38.78
CA ASP A 55 -41.30 11.52 39.04
C ASP A 55 -40.71 11.55 40.46
N ASP A 56 -39.51 12.12 40.65
CA ASP A 56 -39.18 12.89 41.87
C ASP A 56 -37.90 13.72 41.67
N GLY A 57 -37.96 14.96 42.16
CA GLY A 57 -36.89 15.95 42.08
C GLY A 57 -35.87 15.83 43.23
N GLY A 58 -34.71 16.45 43.04
CA GLY A 58 -33.71 16.57 44.08
C GLY A 58 -32.41 17.16 43.56
N ASP A 59 -32.23 18.46 43.77
CA ASP A 59 -30.98 19.19 43.59
C ASP A 59 -29.90 18.66 44.55
N GLU A 60 -28.79 18.11 44.02
CA GLU A 60 -27.52 18.08 44.76
C GLU A 60 -26.34 18.39 43.84
N GLN A 61 -25.80 19.57 44.08
CA GLN A 61 -24.61 20.15 43.50
C GLN A 61 -23.38 19.44 44.09
N SER A 62 -22.77 18.53 43.32
CA SER A 62 -21.46 17.97 43.64
C SER A 62 -20.48 18.26 42.50
N SER A 63 -19.62 19.24 42.76
CA SER A 63 -18.41 19.54 42.01
C SER A 63 -17.40 18.40 42.22
N SER A 64 -17.36 17.45 41.30
CA SER A 64 -16.22 16.54 41.14
C SER A 64 -15.39 16.99 39.94
N ASN A 65 -14.14 17.37 40.23
CA ASN A 65 -13.11 17.55 39.22
C ASN A 65 -12.91 16.20 38.50
N SER A 66 -13.58 16.04 37.36
CA SER A 66 -13.26 15.02 36.39
C SER A 66 -11.98 15.46 35.69
N ASP A 67 -10.85 15.04 36.26
CA ASP A 67 -9.57 15.03 35.58
C ASP A 67 -9.76 14.17 34.33
N SER A 68 -9.99 14.83 33.19
CA SER A 68 -10.16 14.17 31.91
C SER A 68 -8.79 13.67 31.49
N SER A 69 -8.37 12.56 32.07
CA SER A 69 -7.44 11.63 31.45
C SER A 69 -8.08 11.24 30.12
N SER A 70 -7.79 12.01 29.08
CA SER A 70 -7.98 11.58 27.71
C SER A 70 -7.13 10.31 27.56
N THR A 71 -7.74 9.16 27.80
CA THR A 71 -7.27 7.90 27.27
C THR A 71 -7.33 8.07 25.76
N THR A 72 -6.29 8.66 25.20
CA THR A 72 -5.99 8.53 23.79
C THR A 72 -5.99 7.04 23.54
N ASN A 73 -7.01 6.55 22.85
CA ASN A 73 -7.05 5.20 22.30
C ASN A 73 -5.87 5.09 21.33
N VAL A 74 -4.68 4.87 21.86
CA VAL A 74 -3.50 4.50 21.08
C VAL A 74 -3.84 3.12 20.54
N ASN A 75 -3.95 3.03 19.21
CA ASN A 75 -4.13 1.73 18.57
C ASN A 75 -3.01 0.79 19.06
N PRO A 76 -3.34 -0.42 19.56
CA PRO A 76 -2.35 -1.35 20.07
C PRO A 76 -1.21 -1.58 19.07
N GLY A 77 0.04 -1.51 19.54
CA GLY A 77 1.23 -1.72 18.70
C GLY A 77 1.80 -0.46 18.05
N MET A 78 1.25 0.72 18.33
CA MET A 78 1.77 2.02 17.87
C MET A 78 2.62 2.76 18.92
N GLU A 79 2.95 2.13 20.05
CA GLU A 79 3.55 2.80 21.20
C GLU A 79 4.95 3.37 20.90
N ASN A 80 5.65 2.81 19.92
CA ASN A 80 6.97 3.27 19.47
C ASN A 80 6.92 4.20 18.25
N CYS A 81 5.71 4.53 17.77
CA CYS A 81 5.55 5.33 16.57
C CYS A 81 5.49 6.82 16.90
N ASN A 82 6.42 7.60 16.36
CA ASN A 82 6.43 9.06 16.51
C ASN A 82 5.70 9.70 15.33
N PHE A 83 4.44 10.08 15.55
CA PHE A 83 3.63 10.81 14.57
C PHE A 83 3.53 12.29 14.93
N ALA A 84 3.49 13.13 13.89
CA ALA A 84 3.27 14.56 14.04
C ALA A 84 1.87 14.79 14.62
N THR A 85 1.76 15.60 15.66
CA THR A 85 0.48 16.10 16.15
C THR A 85 0.09 17.37 15.37
N SER A 86 -1.16 17.81 15.47
CA SER A 86 -1.64 19.01 14.76
C SER A 86 -0.86 20.29 15.12
N SER A 87 -0.14 20.30 16.23
CA SER A 87 0.70 21.42 16.68
C SER A 87 2.20 21.27 16.35
N ASP A 88 2.68 20.07 16.02
CA ASP A 88 4.10 19.81 15.76
C ASP A 88 4.34 19.44 14.29
N ASN A 89 5.14 20.24 13.58
CA ASN A 89 5.60 19.97 12.22
C ASN A 89 6.67 18.86 12.14
N GLN A 90 6.74 17.96 13.13
CA GLN A 90 7.80 16.96 13.25
C GLN A 90 7.51 15.75 12.34
N TYR A 91 7.86 15.91 11.06
CA TYR A 91 7.97 14.79 10.12
C TYR A 91 9.42 14.32 10.10
N HIS A 92 9.65 13.08 10.51
CA HIS A 92 10.98 12.48 10.66
C HIS A 92 11.67 12.26 9.32
N PHE A 93 10.90 11.95 8.28
CA PHE A 93 11.44 11.66 6.95
C PHE A 93 10.98 12.71 5.95
N THR A 94 11.82 12.93 4.93
CA THR A 94 11.46 13.77 3.80
C THR A 94 11.81 13.10 2.47
N HIS A 95 10.93 13.22 1.48
CA HIS A 95 11.21 12.74 0.12
C HIS A 95 10.34 13.43 -0.95
N SER A 96 10.97 13.94 -2.01
CA SER A 96 10.30 14.72 -3.07
C SER A 96 9.20 13.94 -3.80
N HIS A 97 9.33 12.61 -3.88
CA HIS A 97 8.34 11.72 -4.50
C HIS A 97 6.90 11.91 -3.95
N LEU A 98 6.75 12.23 -2.66
CA LEU A 98 5.45 12.37 -2.01
C LEU A 98 4.81 13.76 -2.14
N GLY A 99 5.42 14.68 -2.91
CA GLY A 99 4.85 15.98 -3.28
C GLY A 99 5.65 17.18 -2.77
N ALA A 100 5.09 18.38 -3.01
CA ALA A 100 5.74 19.67 -2.76
C ALA A 100 6.09 19.92 -1.28
N SER A 101 5.29 19.34 -0.38
CA SER A 101 5.59 19.25 1.05
C SER A 101 5.95 17.80 1.35
N ASN A 102 7.25 17.55 1.40
CA ASN A 102 7.86 16.23 1.28
C ASN A 102 7.95 15.42 2.59
N GLY A 103 7.34 15.89 3.68
CA GLY A 103 7.42 15.23 4.98
C GLY A 103 6.54 13.98 5.08
N TYR A 104 7.05 12.91 5.69
CA TYR A 104 6.26 11.74 6.07
C TYR A 104 6.78 11.10 7.35
N ASN A 105 5.88 10.42 8.07
CA ASN A 105 6.19 9.53 9.17
C ASN A 105 5.66 8.15 8.82
N ILE A 106 6.42 7.11 9.13
CA ILE A 106 6.03 5.73 8.87
C ILE A 106 6.51 4.86 10.04
N CYS A 107 5.72 3.86 10.39
CA CYS A 107 6.03 2.97 11.49
C CYS A 107 5.41 1.59 11.24
N GLN A 108 6.16 0.53 11.52
CA GLN A 108 5.61 -0.82 11.56
C GLN A 108 4.97 -1.09 12.91
N ASN A 109 3.78 -1.69 12.91
CA ASN A 109 3.10 -2.05 14.14
C ASN A 109 3.89 -3.16 14.87
N THR A 110 4.14 -2.96 16.16
CA THR A 110 4.98 -3.86 16.97
C THR A 110 4.28 -5.16 17.38
N GLN A 111 2.94 -5.18 17.37
CA GLN A 111 2.12 -6.34 17.70
C GLN A 111 1.76 -7.16 16.45
N ASP A 112 1.60 -6.50 15.29
CA ASP A 112 1.35 -7.14 14.00
C ASP A 112 2.29 -6.55 12.92
N PRO A 113 3.42 -7.20 12.61
CA PRO A 113 4.37 -6.74 11.58
C PRO A 113 3.78 -6.63 10.17
N LYS A 114 2.57 -7.17 9.93
CA LYS A 114 1.84 -7.00 8.68
C LYS A 114 1.02 -5.71 8.65
N LYS A 115 1.12 -4.84 9.63
CA LYS A 115 0.49 -3.52 9.62
C LYS A 115 1.55 -2.42 9.64
N VAL A 116 1.35 -1.44 8.77
CA VAL A 116 2.18 -0.23 8.72
C VAL A 116 1.27 0.98 8.82
N HIS A 117 1.71 1.95 9.62
CA HIS A 117 1.07 3.23 9.78
C HIS A 117 1.85 4.29 8.99
N LEU A 118 1.18 5.05 8.14
CA LEU A 118 1.78 6.10 7.32
C LEU A 118 1.04 7.41 7.53
N GLN A 119 1.80 8.49 7.73
CA GLN A 119 1.29 9.85 7.83
C GLN A 119 2.04 10.74 6.85
N LEU A 120 1.31 11.44 5.99
CA LEU A 120 1.90 12.39 5.05
C LEU A 120 1.71 13.82 5.54
N LYS A 121 2.72 14.67 5.31
CA LYS A 121 2.63 16.11 5.56
C LYS A 121 1.62 16.81 4.67
N SER A 122 1.38 16.28 3.49
CA SER A 122 0.43 16.86 2.55
C SER A 122 -0.37 15.78 1.87
N ALA A 123 -1.63 16.13 1.59
CA ALA A 123 -2.53 15.26 0.86
C ALA A 123 -1.99 14.99 -0.55
N ILE A 124 -2.22 13.78 -1.03
CA ILE A 124 -2.00 13.37 -2.42
C ILE A 124 -3.38 13.11 -3.02
N SER A 125 -3.80 13.99 -3.92
CA SER A 125 -5.12 13.98 -4.56
C SER A 125 -5.12 13.44 -5.99
N ASP A 126 -3.95 13.31 -6.60
CA ASP A 126 -3.77 12.99 -8.02
C ASP A 126 -3.24 11.57 -8.27
N ALA A 127 -3.02 10.78 -7.21
CA ALA A 127 -2.58 9.39 -7.28
C ALA A 127 -2.85 8.66 -5.96
N LYS A 128 -2.93 7.33 -6.03
CA LYS A 128 -2.85 6.47 -4.84
C LYS A 128 -1.39 6.36 -4.39
N VAL A 129 -1.18 6.14 -3.10
CA VAL A 129 0.12 5.72 -2.56
C VAL A 129 0.05 4.21 -2.36
N CYS A 130 0.97 3.49 -2.98
CA CYS A 130 1.11 2.05 -2.88
C CYS A 130 2.26 1.70 -1.94
N ILE A 131 1.99 0.84 -0.97
CA ILE A 131 2.99 0.27 -0.07
C ILE A 131 3.20 -1.18 -0.48
N ILE A 132 4.44 -1.55 -0.76
CA ILE A 132 4.81 -2.90 -1.20
C ILE A 132 5.72 -3.52 -0.13
N PRO A 133 5.30 -4.63 0.50
CA PRO A 133 6.09 -5.27 1.55
C PRO A 133 7.36 -5.89 0.96
N THR A 134 8.48 -5.67 1.63
CA THR A 134 9.77 -6.21 1.25
C THR A 134 10.45 -6.95 2.41
N SER A 135 11.39 -7.82 2.05
CA SER A 135 12.29 -8.51 2.96
C SER A 135 13.73 -8.37 2.47
N ASN A 136 14.68 -8.52 3.38
CA ASN A 136 16.10 -8.61 3.03
C ASN A 136 16.50 -10.08 3.06
N ARG A 137 16.94 -10.59 1.91
CA ARG A 137 17.40 -11.97 1.74
C ARG A 137 18.77 -11.95 1.09
N ASN A 138 19.79 -12.44 1.78
CA ASN A 138 21.17 -12.51 1.28
C ASN A 138 21.72 -11.14 0.83
N GLY A 139 21.35 -10.06 1.52
CA GLY A 139 21.76 -8.70 1.16
C GLY A 139 20.97 -8.08 0.01
N LEU A 140 19.97 -8.77 -0.54
CA LEU A 140 19.07 -8.25 -1.56
C LEU A 140 17.71 -7.90 -0.95
N THR A 141 17.17 -6.75 -1.32
CA THR A 141 15.77 -6.38 -1.02
C THR A 141 14.86 -7.05 -2.05
N VAL A 142 13.94 -7.88 -1.58
CA VAL A 142 12.95 -8.58 -2.40
C VAL A 142 11.55 -8.19 -1.96
N PHE A 143 10.63 -7.97 -2.90
CA PHE A 143 9.22 -7.85 -2.52
C PHE A 143 8.67 -9.23 -2.16
N ILE A 144 7.77 -9.26 -1.17
CA ILE A 144 7.23 -10.52 -0.61
C ILE A 144 5.71 -10.60 -0.66
N GLY A 145 5.04 -9.56 -1.17
CA GLY A 145 3.62 -9.58 -1.43
C GLY A 145 3.13 -8.44 -2.30
N GLU A 146 1.84 -8.48 -2.59
CA GLU A 146 1.20 -7.52 -3.49
C GLU A 146 1.18 -6.09 -2.95
N PRO A 147 1.22 -5.07 -3.83
CA PRO A 147 1.05 -3.67 -3.43
C PRO A 147 -0.31 -3.41 -2.78
N ARG A 148 -0.30 -2.56 -1.74
CA ARG A 148 -1.51 -2.08 -1.07
C ARG A 148 -1.62 -0.59 -1.29
N CYS A 149 -2.59 -0.18 -2.11
CA CYS A 149 -2.71 1.19 -2.60
C CYS A 149 -3.93 1.89 -2.02
N LEU A 150 -3.75 3.07 -1.45
CA LEU A 150 -4.80 3.89 -0.86
C LEU A 150 -4.68 5.35 -1.28
N MET A 151 -5.81 6.07 -1.26
CA MET A 151 -5.83 7.51 -1.44
C MET A 151 -5.49 8.17 -0.10
N MET A 152 -4.47 9.02 -0.08
CA MET A 152 -4.09 9.79 1.11
C MET A 152 -4.50 11.25 0.92
N SER A 153 -5.82 11.48 0.83
CA SER A 153 -6.41 12.78 0.48
C SER A 153 -6.46 13.78 1.64
N GLU A 154 -6.08 13.36 2.85
CA GLU A 154 -6.08 14.19 4.05
C GLU A 154 -4.64 14.37 4.55
N ALA A 155 -4.20 15.62 4.69
CA ALA A 155 -2.89 15.92 5.27
C ALA A 155 -2.86 15.56 6.76
N SER A 156 -1.70 15.10 7.24
CA SER A 156 -1.45 14.73 8.64
C SER A 156 -2.32 13.60 9.21
N LYS A 157 -3.20 13.00 8.42
CA LYS A 157 -3.94 11.81 8.83
C LYS A 157 -3.02 10.59 8.85
N ILE A 158 -3.16 9.78 9.90
CA ILE A 158 -2.47 8.50 10.04
C ILE A 158 -3.36 7.44 9.38
N GLU A 159 -2.84 6.77 8.37
CA GLU A 159 -3.52 5.66 7.70
C GLU A 159 -2.87 4.33 8.13
N GLU A 160 -3.69 3.35 8.52
CA GLU A 160 -3.26 1.96 8.75
C GLU A 160 -3.37 1.17 7.46
N ILE A 161 -2.28 0.48 7.10
CA ILE A 161 -2.14 -0.21 5.82
C ILE A 161 -1.81 -1.68 6.10
N PRO A 162 -2.75 -2.60 5.88
CA PRO A 162 -2.48 -4.03 6.03
C PRO A 162 -1.66 -4.51 4.84
N LEU A 163 -0.54 -5.17 5.13
CA LEU A 163 0.41 -5.78 4.21
C LEU A 163 0.16 -7.28 4.09
N LEU A 164 0.56 -7.83 2.95
CA LEU A 164 0.38 -9.25 2.65
C LEU A 164 1.73 -9.90 2.37
N ILE A 165 1.87 -11.16 2.76
CA ILE A 165 2.99 -12.01 2.38
C ILE A 165 2.39 -13.13 1.53
N ASN A 166 2.19 -12.82 0.25
CA ASN A 166 1.46 -13.67 -0.68
C ASN A 166 2.23 -13.90 -1.99
N ARG A 167 3.53 -13.61 -2.02
CA ARG A 167 4.39 -13.96 -3.14
C ARG A 167 4.86 -15.41 -3.01
N THR A 168 4.56 -16.22 -4.02
CA THR A 168 4.95 -17.64 -4.07
C THR A 168 6.46 -17.84 -3.90
N GLY A 169 6.86 -18.64 -2.92
CA GLY A 169 8.25 -18.95 -2.58
C GLY A 169 8.90 -17.99 -1.58
N PHE A 170 8.15 -17.01 -1.06
CA PHE A 170 8.61 -15.98 -0.13
C PHE A 170 7.74 -15.89 1.14
N GLU A 171 6.80 -16.83 1.33
CA GLU A 171 5.81 -16.83 2.41
C GLU A 171 6.42 -16.96 3.81
N THR A 172 7.63 -17.48 3.91
CA THR A 172 8.37 -17.66 5.18
C THR A 172 9.19 -16.44 5.58
N LEU A 173 9.31 -15.44 4.72
CA LEU A 173 10.09 -14.24 4.99
C LEU A 173 9.30 -13.25 5.86
N SER A 174 10.01 -12.49 6.69
CA SER A 174 9.44 -11.39 7.46
C SER A 174 9.47 -10.07 6.68
N ILE A 175 8.52 -9.20 6.97
CA ILE A 175 8.51 -7.81 6.47
C ILE A 175 9.51 -7.01 7.31
N ASN A 176 10.59 -6.55 6.68
CA ASN A 176 11.61 -5.70 7.31
C ASN A 176 11.79 -4.36 6.60
N GLY A 177 10.97 -4.10 5.58
CA GLY A 177 10.91 -2.80 4.92
C GLY A 177 9.76 -2.76 3.94
N VAL A 178 9.53 -1.58 3.39
CA VAL A 178 8.52 -1.34 2.37
C VAL A 178 9.07 -0.46 1.26
N MET A 179 8.51 -0.65 0.07
CA MET A 179 8.60 0.33 -1.01
C MET A 179 7.33 1.19 -0.99
N ILE A 180 7.50 2.51 -1.00
CA ILE A 180 6.42 3.50 -1.08
C ILE A 180 6.47 4.11 -2.49
N ILE A 181 5.40 3.92 -3.25
CA ILE A 181 5.35 4.32 -4.66
C ILE A 181 4.01 4.97 -4.96
N ARG A 182 4.00 6.13 -5.62
CA ARG A 182 2.77 6.72 -6.16
C ARG A 182 2.32 5.93 -7.39
N ASP A 183 1.04 5.60 -7.43
CA ASP A 183 0.40 4.90 -8.54
C ASP A 183 0.23 5.83 -9.76
N LYS A 184 1.36 6.21 -10.35
CA LYS A 184 1.48 7.12 -11.48
C LYS A 184 2.22 6.46 -12.62
N SER A 185 1.89 6.89 -13.83
CA SER A 185 2.57 6.45 -15.04
C SER A 185 3.81 7.28 -15.32
N TYR A 186 4.92 6.61 -15.61
CA TYR A 186 6.17 7.23 -16.06
C TYR A 186 6.68 6.51 -17.31
N PHE A 187 7.45 7.23 -18.13
CA PHE A 187 8.16 6.61 -19.23
C PHE A 187 9.41 5.91 -18.70
N TYR A 188 9.49 4.61 -18.93
CA TYR A 188 10.68 3.82 -18.64
C TYR A 188 11.42 3.54 -19.94
N GLY A 189 12.72 3.85 -19.97
CA GLY A 189 13.59 3.60 -21.12
C GLY A 189 13.75 2.11 -21.44
N TRP A 190 14.66 1.78 -22.36
CA TRP A 190 15.00 0.37 -22.64
C TRP A 190 15.49 -0.31 -21.35
N PRO A 191 15.04 -1.55 -21.01
CA PRO A 191 14.30 -2.50 -21.86
C PRO A 191 12.76 -2.45 -21.75
N TYR A 192 12.18 -1.54 -20.94
CA TYR A 192 10.73 -1.35 -20.93
C TYR A 192 10.22 -0.65 -22.19
N ASN A 193 10.87 0.45 -22.55
CA ASN A 193 10.57 1.34 -23.69
C ASN A 193 9.08 1.71 -23.82
N GLN A 194 8.42 2.01 -22.69
CA GLN A 194 7.00 2.30 -22.66
C GLN A 194 6.60 3.05 -21.36
N TYR A 195 5.39 3.60 -21.36
CA TYR A 195 4.78 4.15 -20.15
C TYR A 195 4.19 3.02 -19.29
N LEU A 196 4.57 2.95 -18.02
CA LEU A 196 4.05 1.97 -17.06
C LEU A 196 3.68 2.67 -15.75
N LEU A 197 2.73 2.08 -15.01
CA LEU A 197 2.52 2.46 -13.62
C LEU A 197 3.73 2.06 -12.79
N ALA A 198 4.23 2.96 -11.95
CA ALA A 198 5.44 2.73 -11.17
C ALA A 198 5.39 1.46 -10.28
N PRO A 199 4.27 1.13 -9.60
CA PRO A 199 4.20 -0.12 -8.85
C PRO A 199 4.32 -1.36 -9.74
N ASP A 200 3.77 -1.32 -10.95
CA ASP A 200 3.84 -2.45 -11.89
C ASP A 200 5.25 -2.60 -12.46
N ALA A 201 5.91 -1.49 -12.78
CA ALA A 201 7.30 -1.49 -13.20
C ALA A 201 8.20 -2.13 -12.13
N PHE A 202 8.04 -1.73 -10.86
CA PHE A 202 8.78 -2.31 -9.74
C PHE A 202 8.55 -3.82 -9.57
N VAL A 203 7.30 -4.26 -9.60
CA VAL A 203 6.97 -5.70 -9.47
C VAL A 203 7.56 -6.47 -10.64
N PHE A 204 7.44 -5.95 -11.87
CA PHE A 204 8.00 -6.58 -13.05
C PHE A 204 9.52 -6.70 -12.97
N CYS A 205 10.25 -5.63 -12.65
CA CYS A 205 11.70 -5.71 -12.59
C CYS A 205 12.18 -6.66 -11.51
N SER A 206 11.53 -6.66 -10.35
CA SER A 206 11.89 -7.53 -9.24
C SER A 206 11.67 -9.00 -9.59
N GLN A 207 10.55 -9.32 -10.24
CA GLN A 207 10.30 -10.68 -10.74
C GLN A 207 11.29 -11.09 -11.83
N TRP A 208 11.64 -10.18 -12.74
CA TRP A 208 12.61 -10.44 -13.80
C TRP A 208 13.99 -10.74 -13.21
N LEU A 209 14.45 -9.92 -12.27
CA LEU A 209 15.71 -10.11 -11.57
C LEU A 209 15.74 -11.47 -10.86
N ASP A 210 14.68 -11.84 -10.16
CA ASP A 210 14.64 -13.11 -9.43
C ASP A 210 14.62 -14.34 -10.36
N ASN A 211 13.93 -14.25 -11.50
CA ASN A 211 13.82 -15.37 -12.45
C ASN A 211 15.02 -15.53 -13.37
N TYR A 212 15.66 -14.42 -13.75
CA TYR A 212 16.68 -14.39 -14.80
C TYR A 212 18.04 -13.89 -14.32
N SER A 213 18.15 -13.43 -13.07
CA SER A 213 19.37 -12.78 -12.52
C SER A 213 19.85 -11.60 -13.37
N ASP A 214 18.92 -10.95 -14.09
CA ASP A 214 19.20 -9.82 -14.97
C ASP A 214 18.67 -8.52 -14.34
N PRO A 215 19.54 -7.56 -13.99
CA PRO A 215 19.14 -6.31 -13.37
C PRO A 215 18.67 -5.24 -14.36
N SER A 216 18.67 -5.50 -15.67
CA SER A 216 18.40 -4.48 -16.72
C SER A 216 17.11 -3.69 -16.50
N TYR A 217 16.01 -4.38 -16.19
CA TYR A 217 14.73 -3.75 -15.86
C TYR A 217 14.80 -2.99 -14.53
N CYS A 218 15.45 -3.54 -13.50
CA CYS A 218 15.60 -2.87 -12.19
C CYS A 218 16.41 -1.57 -12.32
N ASN A 219 17.51 -1.60 -13.10
CA ASN A 219 18.34 -0.43 -13.36
C ASN A 219 17.54 0.69 -14.03
N THR A 220 16.66 0.32 -14.97
CA THR A 220 15.81 1.27 -15.68
C THR A 220 14.71 1.83 -14.78
N PHE A 221 14.11 1.00 -13.94
CA PHE A 221 13.18 1.45 -12.90
C PHE A 221 13.85 2.43 -11.94
N ASN A 222 15.05 2.08 -11.45
CA ASN A 222 15.82 2.89 -10.51
C ASN A 222 16.24 4.24 -11.12
N ALA A 223 16.54 4.28 -12.42
CA ALA A 223 16.91 5.51 -13.12
C ALA A 223 15.77 6.55 -13.17
N VAL A 224 14.50 6.11 -13.13
CA VAL A 224 13.34 7.02 -13.02
C VAL A 224 13.23 7.59 -11.60
N GLY A 225 13.58 6.82 -10.56
CA GLY A 225 13.70 7.33 -9.20
C GLY A 225 12.38 7.69 -8.50
N GLU A 226 11.25 7.26 -9.04
CA GLU A 226 9.91 7.58 -8.52
C GLU A 226 9.45 6.55 -7.49
N TYR A 227 10.22 6.40 -6.41
CA TYR A 227 9.92 5.51 -5.29
C TYR A 227 10.65 5.94 -4.01
N ILE A 228 10.29 5.33 -2.88
CA ILE A 228 11.01 5.41 -1.61
C ILE A 228 11.18 3.99 -1.08
N TYR A 229 12.39 3.63 -0.69
CA TYR A 229 12.62 2.45 0.13
C TYR A 229 12.71 2.87 1.60
N HIS A 230 11.91 2.23 2.45
CA HIS A 230 11.94 2.45 3.90
C HIS A 230 12.20 1.12 4.60
N GLN A 231 13.29 1.05 5.35
CA GLN A 231 13.64 -0.12 6.17
C GLN A 231 13.20 0.14 7.62
N PHE A 232 12.63 -0.87 8.26
CA PHE A 232 12.23 -0.82 9.68
C PHE A 232 13.34 -1.32 10.60
#